data_AF-A0A6L2KVG5-F1
#
_entry.id   AF-A0A6L2KVG5-F1
#
_cell.length_a   1.000
_cell.length_b   1.000
_cell.length_c   1.000
_cell.angle_alpha   90.00
_cell.angle_beta   90.00
_cell.angle_gamma   90.00
#
_symmetry.space_group_name_H-M   'P 1'
#
loop_
_entity.id
_entity.type
_entity.pdbx_description
1 polymer ?
#
loop_
_entity_poly.entity_id
_entity_poly.type
_entity_poly.pdbx_seq_one_letter_code
_entity_poly.pdbx_strand_id
1 'polypeptide(L)'
;MIKSSDGDTPFSLTYGTKAIIPTEIGMPTYRIVAVDVVHNDEELRINLYLLEERRERAAIREAKAKLKIHAVDGGKLGPKWEGLYEVTEALGDEAYKLRSMDGIVLPRTWNIVNIKKCYL
;
A
#
# COMPACT_ATOMS: atom_id res chain seq x y z
N MET A 1 -10.49 -0.84 -18.10
CA MET A 1 -9.94 0.10 -17.11
C MET A 1 -8.63 -0.50 -16.59
N ILE A 2 -7.51 -0.07 -17.17
CA ILE A 2 -6.20 -0.64 -16.90
C ILE A 2 -5.70 0.04 -15.62
N LYS A 3 -5.68 -0.68 -14.49
CA LYS A 3 -4.95 -0.19 -13.32
C LYS A 3 -3.48 -0.33 -13.66
N SER A 4 -2.83 0.78 -13.99
CA SER A 4 -1.37 0.88 -13.98
C SER A 4 -0.93 0.64 -12.53
N SER A 5 -0.67 -0.63 -12.19
CA SER A 5 0.18 -0.96 -11.06
C SER A 5 1.54 -0.38 -11.40
N ASP A 6 2.11 0.48 -10.55
CA ASP A 6 3.37 1.20 -10.77
C ASP A 6 4.61 0.30 -11.00
N GLY A 7 4.42 -1.01 -11.24
CA GLY A 7 5.47 -1.96 -11.53
C GLY A 7 6.30 -2.33 -10.31
N ASP A 8 5.91 -1.86 -9.12
CA ASP A 8 6.55 -2.21 -7.85
C ASP A 8 6.29 -3.67 -7.51
N THR A 9 7.29 -4.49 -7.74
CA THR A 9 7.36 -5.86 -7.24
C THR A 9 8.13 -5.89 -5.92
N PRO A 10 7.93 -6.91 -5.06
CA PRO A 10 8.73 -7.08 -3.85
C PRO A 10 10.24 -7.00 -4.13
N PHE A 11 10.70 -7.60 -5.23
CA PHE A 11 12.09 -7.53 -5.68
C PHE A 11 12.55 -6.09 -5.96
N SER A 12 11.76 -5.31 -6.71
CA SER A 12 12.13 -3.93 -7.03
C SER A 12 12.13 -3.00 -5.81
N LEU A 13 11.32 -3.29 -4.79
CA LEU A 13 11.36 -2.55 -3.52
C LEU A 13 12.57 -2.96 -2.67
N THR A 14 13.09 -4.18 -2.81
CA THR A 14 14.31 -4.61 -2.13
C THR A 14 15.57 -4.07 -2.82
N TYR A 15 15.64 -4.16 -4.14
CA TYR A 15 16.87 -3.97 -4.93
C TYR A 15 16.87 -2.75 -5.85
N GLY A 16 15.82 -1.92 -5.85
CA GLY A 16 15.72 -0.71 -6.67
C GLY A 16 15.28 -0.93 -8.12
N THR A 17 15.55 -2.10 -8.70
CA THR A 17 15.27 -2.41 -10.11
C THR A 17 14.39 -3.65 -10.28
N LYS A 18 13.78 -3.82 -11.46
CA LYS A 18 12.99 -5.02 -11.78
C LYS A 18 13.92 -6.21 -12.05
N ALA A 19 13.52 -7.40 -11.61
CA ALA A 19 14.22 -8.62 -11.97
C ALA A 19 14.00 -8.91 -13.47
N ILE A 20 15.09 -9.14 -14.20
CA ILE A 20 15.08 -9.61 -15.59
C ILE A 20 15.88 -10.91 -15.62
N ILE A 21 15.23 -11.98 -16.06
CA ILE A 21 15.92 -13.26 -16.30
C ILE A 21 16.33 -13.27 -17.78
N PRO A 22 17.63 -13.28 -18.10
CA PRO A 22 18.06 -13.42 -19.48
C PRO A 22 17.66 -14.80 -20.03
N THR A 23 17.19 -14.85 -21.28
CA THR A 23 16.81 -16.10 -21.96
C THR A 23 18.01 -16.97 -22.32
N GLU A 24 19.22 -16.44 -22.23
CA GLU A 24 20.46 -17.07 -22.66
C GLU A 24 21.33 -17.45 -21.45
N ILE A 25 20.95 -18.56 -20.79
CA ILE A 25 21.77 -19.13 -19.71
C ILE A 25 22.84 -20.02 -20.36
N GLY A 26 24.04 -19.48 -20.59
CA GLY A 26 25.22 -20.29 -20.95
C GLY A 26 26.17 -19.71 -22.00
N MET A 27 25.74 -18.76 -22.84
CA MET A 27 26.60 -18.08 -23.82
C MET A 27 26.23 -16.60 -23.92
N PRO A 28 27.18 -15.66 -23.75
CA PRO A 28 26.89 -14.24 -23.91
C PRO A 28 26.66 -13.92 -25.40
N THR A 29 25.44 -13.57 -25.80
CA THR A 29 25.20 -13.00 -27.14
C THR A 29 25.52 -11.50 -27.17
N TYR A 30 25.52 -10.94 -28.39
CA TYR A 30 25.69 -9.52 -28.64
C TYR A 30 24.77 -8.62 -27.79
N ARG A 31 23.57 -9.08 -27.42
CA ARG A 31 22.66 -8.30 -26.56
C ARG A 31 23.22 -8.05 -25.16
N ILE A 32 23.96 -9.00 -24.60
CA ILE A 32 24.62 -8.87 -23.28
C ILE A 32 25.90 -8.02 -23.42
N VAL A 33 26.65 -8.23 -24.51
CA VAL A 33 27.91 -7.50 -24.77
C VAL A 33 27.67 -6.02 -25.12
N ALA A 34 26.54 -5.71 -25.76
CA ALA A 34 26.15 -4.36 -26.14
C ALA A 34 25.34 -3.62 -25.06
N VAL A 35 25.16 -4.21 -23.86
CA VAL A 35 24.58 -3.46 -22.74
C VAL A 35 25.53 -2.33 -22.40
N ASP A 36 25.05 -1.10 -22.52
CA ASP A 36 25.75 0.08 -22.02
C ASP A 36 25.72 0.05 -20.49
N VAL A 37 26.77 -0.56 -19.93
CA VAL A 37 26.93 -0.73 -18.48
C VAL A 37 26.98 0.63 -17.78
N VAL A 38 27.50 1.66 -18.44
CA VAL A 38 27.63 3.01 -17.87
C VAL A 38 26.26 3.68 -17.78
N HIS A 39 25.49 3.65 -18.85
CA HIS A 39 24.12 4.17 -18.85
C HIS A 39 23.23 3.42 -17.85
N ASN A 40 23.36 2.10 -17.79
CA ASN A 40 22.61 1.28 -16.82
C ASN A 40 23.00 1.59 -15.36
N ASP A 41 24.27 1.89 -15.08
CA ASP A 41 24.73 2.28 -13.73
C ASP A 41 24.14 3.64 -13.31
N GLU A 42 24.07 4.60 -14.22
CA GLU A 42 23.44 5.90 -13.96
C GLU A 42 21.93 5.77 -13.67
N GLU A 43 21.21 4.95 -14.46
CA GLU A 43 19.81 4.66 -14.18
C GLU A 43 19.62 3.91 -12.86
N LEU A 44 20.49 2.93 -12.57
CA LEU A 44 20.46 2.20 -11.30
C LEU A 44 20.65 3.16 -10.12
N ARG A 45 21.54 4.14 -10.24
CA ARG A 45 21.77 5.16 -9.22
C ARG A 45 20.51 5.98 -8.93
N ILE A 46 19.79 6.39 -9.97
CA ILE A 46 18.51 7.11 -9.81
C ILE A 46 17.45 6.21 -9.16
N ASN A 47 17.37 4.94 -9.58
CA ASN A 47 16.45 3.96 -9.01
C ASN A 47 16.70 3.67 -7.53
N LEU A 48 17.97 3.60 -7.12
CA LEU A 48 18.38 3.44 -5.73
C LEU A 48 18.08 4.69 -4.91
N TYR A 49 18.32 5.88 -5.47
CA TYR A 49 18.01 7.15 -4.80
C TYR A 49 16.50 7.29 -4.51
N LEU A 50 15.63 6.90 -5.46
CA LEU A 50 14.17 6.93 -5.28
C LEU A 50 13.60 5.72 -4.53
N LEU A 51 14.43 4.76 -4.11
CA LEU A 51 13.97 3.50 -3.52
C LEU A 51 13.25 3.71 -2.19
N GLU A 52 13.73 4.64 -1.37
CA GLU A 52 13.12 4.96 -0.08
C GLU A 52 11.72 5.55 -0.25
N GLU A 53 11.54 6.50 -1.17
CA GLU A 53 10.21 7.04 -1.50
C GLU A 53 9.26 5.94 -2.00
N ARG A 54 9.75 5.02 -2.85
CA ARG A 54 8.94 3.91 -3.37
C ARG A 54 8.52 2.96 -2.26
N ARG A 55 9.40 2.67 -1.29
CA ARG A 55 9.07 1.87 -0.10
C ARG A 55 8.01 2.56 0.75
N GLU A 56 8.15 3.86 0.99
CA GLU A 56 7.18 4.63 1.76
C GLU A 56 5.81 4.66 1.07
N ARG A 57 5.77 4.94 -0.24
CA ARG A 57 4.53 4.89 -1.03
C ARG A 57 3.89 3.50 -1.02
N ALA A 58 4.69 2.44 -1.12
CA ALA A 58 4.20 1.06 -1.04
C ALA A 58 3.63 0.75 0.35
N ALA A 59 4.30 1.17 1.43
CA ALA A 59 3.83 0.99 2.80
C ALA A 59 2.51 1.73 3.05
N ILE A 60 2.37 2.98 2.59
CA ILE A 60 1.12 3.74 2.68
C ILE A 60 0.00 3.03 1.89
N ARG A 61 0.30 2.52 0.69
CA ARG A 61 -0.67 1.80 -0.15
C ARG A 61 -1.11 0.49 0.52
N GLU A 62 -0.18 -0.24 1.13
CA GLU A 62 -0.47 -1.46 1.86
C GLU A 62 -1.31 -1.18 3.12
N ALA A 63 -0.93 -0.20 3.93
CA ALA A 63 -1.70 0.22 5.10
C ALA A 63 -3.12 0.62 4.69
N LYS A 64 -3.26 1.44 3.64
CA LYS A 64 -4.56 1.85 3.10
C LYS A 64 -5.37 0.65 2.57
N ALA A 65 -4.73 -0.34 1.95
CA ALA A 65 -5.40 -1.56 1.49
C ALA A 65 -5.91 -2.41 2.66
N LYS A 66 -5.10 -2.59 3.71
CA LYS A 66 -5.50 -3.29 4.95
C LYS A 66 -6.72 -2.61 5.59
N LEU A 67 -6.71 -1.28 5.67
CA LEU A 67 -7.86 -0.51 6.18
C LEU A 67 -9.14 -0.73 5.36
N LYS A 68 -9.02 -0.82 4.03
CA LYS A 68 -10.17 -1.07 3.14
C LYS A 68 -10.72 -2.49 3.28
N ILE A 69 -9.86 -3.51 3.42
CA ILE A 69 -10.28 -4.90 3.57
C ILE A 69 -11.13 -5.09 4.83
N HIS A 70 -10.76 -4.45 5.94
CA HIS A 70 -11.54 -4.48 7.18
C HIS A 70 -12.93 -3.84 7.09
N ALA A 71 -13.20 -3.02 6.05
CA ALA A 71 -14.49 -2.37 5.84
C ALA A 71 -15.41 -3.12 4.85
N VAL A 72 -14.89 -4.10 4.09
CA VAL A 72 -15.62 -4.72 2.96
C VAL A 72 -16.09 -6.15 3.22
N ASP A 73 -15.38 -6.95 4.03
CA ASP A 73 -15.71 -8.37 4.20
C ASP A 73 -16.34 -8.71 5.56
N GLY A 74 -17.60 -8.31 5.71
CA GLY A 74 -18.52 -8.81 6.74
C GLY A 74 -19.24 -10.08 6.32
N GLY A 75 -18.54 -11.07 5.77
CA GLY A 75 -19.12 -12.41 5.53
C GLY A 75 -19.47 -13.12 6.84
N LYS A 76 -20.13 -14.29 6.79
CA LYS A 76 -20.50 -15.10 7.98
C LYS A 76 -19.30 -15.48 8.89
N LEU A 77 -18.07 -15.37 8.37
CA LEU A 77 -16.80 -15.60 9.06
C LEU A 77 -15.91 -14.34 9.16
N GLY A 78 -16.39 -13.19 8.69
CA GLY A 78 -15.68 -11.92 8.75
C GLY A 78 -15.70 -11.33 10.17
N PRO A 79 -14.78 -10.39 10.47
CA PRO A 79 -14.85 -9.62 11.71
C PRO A 79 -16.23 -8.96 11.84
N LYS A 80 -16.82 -8.97 13.04
CA LYS A 80 -18.12 -8.32 13.34
C LYS A 80 -18.07 -6.78 13.34
N TRP A 81 -17.03 -6.18 12.76
CA TRP A 81 -16.78 -4.74 12.77
C TRP A 81 -16.98 -4.21 11.34
N GLU A 82 -17.74 -3.13 11.19
CA GLU A 82 -18.20 -2.62 9.90
C GLU A 82 -17.14 -1.82 9.12
N GLY A 83 -16.02 -1.46 9.76
CA GLY A 83 -14.91 -0.77 9.11
C GLY A 83 -14.13 0.14 10.05
N LEU A 84 -13.12 0.82 9.50
CA LEU A 84 -12.37 1.85 10.21
C LEU A 84 -13.11 3.20 10.11
N TYR A 85 -13.27 3.87 11.24
CA TYR A 85 -13.88 5.19 11.34
C TYR A 85 -13.02 6.14 12.18
N GLU A 86 -13.09 7.42 11.86
CA GLU A 86 -12.46 8.51 12.62
C GLU A 86 -13.49 9.15 13.57
N VAL A 87 -13.07 9.47 14.79
CA VAL A 87 -13.90 10.21 15.75
C VAL A 87 -13.83 11.71 15.42
N THR A 88 -14.97 12.34 15.15
CA THR A 88 -15.02 13.78 14.82
C THR A 88 -15.44 14.66 15.97
N GLU A 89 -16.31 14.16 16.86
CA GLU A 89 -16.89 14.95 17.95
C GLU A 89 -17.19 14.02 19.13
N ALA A 90 -16.82 14.44 20.33
CA ALA A 90 -17.23 13.81 21.59
C ALA A 90 -18.42 14.59 22.14
N LEU A 91 -19.58 13.93 22.25
CA LEU A 91 -20.85 14.57 22.60
C LEU A 91 -21.15 14.56 24.12
N GLY A 92 -20.19 14.10 24.94
CA GLY A 92 -20.42 13.79 26.35
C GLY A 92 -20.98 12.37 26.55
N ASP A 93 -20.90 11.87 27.79
CA ASP A 93 -21.43 10.55 28.19
C ASP A 93 -20.95 9.39 27.30
N GLU A 94 -19.66 9.41 26.94
CA GLU A 94 -18.99 8.39 26.14
C GLU A 94 -19.57 8.17 24.72
N ALA A 95 -20.36 9.13 24.21
CA ALA A 95 -20.89 9.11 22.87
C ALA A 95 -20.02 9.91 21.88
N TYR A 96 -19.83 9.34 20.69
CA TYR A 96 -18.98 9.89 19.63
C TYR A 96 -19.71 9.96 18.29
N LYS A 97 -19.43 11.02 17.52
CA LYS A 97 -19.72 11.03 16.08
C LYS A 97 -18.55 10.44 15.33
N LEU A 98 -18.86 9.55 14.39
CA LEU A 98 -17.89 8.85 13.56
C LEU A 98 -17.95 9.37 12.12
N ARG A 99 -16.81 9.40 11.46
CA ARG A 99 -16.65 9.72 10.04
C ARG A 99 -15.95 8.56 9.33
N SER A 100 -16.47 8.17 8.18
CA SER A 100 -15.80 7.20 7.30
C SER A 100 -14.50 7.78 6.75
N MET A 101 -13.53 6.93 6.39
CA MET A 101 -12.28 7.35 5.75
C MET A 101 -12.46 8.13 4.44
N ASP A 102 -13.64 8.03 3.81
CA ASP A 102 -14.01 8.80 2.62
C ASP A 102 -14.59 10.20 2.96
N GLY A 103 -14.61 10.59 4.23
CA GLY A 103 -15.02 11.93 4.68
C GLY A 103 -16.49 12.08 5.08
N ILE A 104 -17.31 11.03 4.91
CA ILE A 104 -18.74 11.06 5.23
C ILE A 104 -18.95 10.89 6.74
N VAL A 105 -19.59 11.87 7.38
CA VAL A 105 -20.01 11.77 8.79
C VAL A 105 -21.24 10.89 8.89
N LEU A 106 -21.19 9.90 9.79
CA LEU A 106 -22.35 9.03 10.02
C LEU A 106 -23.44 9.80 10.79
N PRO A 107 -24.72 9.62 10.44
CA PRO A 107 -25.83 10.32 11.08
C PRO A 107 -26.07 9.85 12.53
N ARG A 108 -25.56 8.67 12.89
CA ARG A 108 -25.74 8.04 14.20
C ARG A 108 -24.57 8.33 15.14
N THR A 109 -24.87 8.50 16.42
CA THR A 109 -23.90 8.57 17.52
C THR A 109 -23.59 7.18 18.06
N TRP A 110 -22.31 6.94 18.36
CA TRP A 110 -21.79 5.64 18.79
C TRP A 110 -21.24 5.74 20.21
N ASN A 111 -21.66 4.82 21.09
CA ASN A 111 -21.13 4.73 22.45
C ASN A 111 -19.77 4.00 22.46
N ILE A 112 -18.85 4.42 23.34
CA ILE A 112 -17.49 3.87 23.46
C ILE A 112 -17.44 2.35 23.61
N VAL A 113 -18.43 1.74 24.27
CA VAL A 113 -18.47 0.28 24.50
C VAL A 113 -18.57 -0.51 23.19
N ASN A 114 -19.09 0.12 22.14
CA ASN A 114 -19.24 -0.47 20.81
C ASN A 114 -18.13 -0.05 19.84
N ILE A 115 -17.13 0.72 20.30
CA ILE A 115 -16.01 1.21 19.50
C ILE A 115 -14.72 0.49 19.94
N LYS A 116 -13.96 -0.06 18.99
CA LYS A 116 -12.62 -0.59 19.26
C LYS A 116 -11.54 0.35 18.75
N LYS A 117 -10.57 0.67 19.62
CA LYS A 117 -9.38 1.42 19.25
C LYS A 117 -8.43 0.52 18.46
N CYS A 118 -8.01 0.99 17.30
CA CYS A 118 -6.97 0.38 16.48
C CYS A 118 -5.76 1.34 16.45
N TYR A 119 -4.57 0.83 16.76
CA TYR A 119 -3.31 1.56 16.60
C TYR A 119 -2.64 1.00 15.35
N LEU A 120 -2.29 1.88 14.41
CA LEU A 120 -1.57 1.54 13.18
C LEU A 120 -0.06 1.69 13.37
#